data_AF-A0A5N6M980-F1
#
_entry.id   AF-A0A5N6M980-F1
#
_cell.length_a   1.000
_cell.length_b   1.000
_cell.length_c   1.000
_cell.angle_alpha   90.00
_cell.angle_beta   90.00
_cell.angle_gamma   90.00
#
_symmetry.space_group_name_H-M   'P 1'
#
loop_
_entity.id
_entity.type
_entity.pdbx_description
1 polymer ?
#
loop_
_entity_poly.entity_id
_entity_poly.type
_entity_poly.pdbx_seq_one_letter_code
_entity_poly.pdbx_strand_id
1 'polypeptide(L)'
;MSTYLNIEESQIPDMCLDLYREYGTTMAGLKALGYEFDNDKYHDFVHGTLPYNALKPDLVLRNLLLSMPQRKIIFTNADRAHAARVLSRMCLEDCFEGVICFETLNNHPVREPENTDDAGNMINCTRIICKPALDSFQAAMVVANIDPNKTVISSLDS
;
A
#
# COMPACT_ATOMS: atom_id res chain seq x y z
N MET A 1 4.63 15.33 -10.12
CA MET A 1 5.49 14.14 -10.29
C MET A 1 6.64 14.43 -11.26
N SER A 2 6.37 14.91 -12.48
CA SER A 2 7.43 15.34 -13.44
C SER A 2 8.43 16.34 -12.85
N THR A 3 7.94 17.43 -12.24
CA THR A 3 8.78 18.50 -11.67
C THR A 3 9.63 18.05 -10.47
N TYR A 4 9.25 16.96 -9.80
CA TYR A 4 9.91 16.48 -8.58
C TYR A 4 10.92 15.36 -8.84
N LEU A 5 10.75 14.60 -9.91
CA LEU A 5 11.56 13.42 -10.23
C LEU A 5 12.36 13.57 -11.53
N ASN A 6 12.25 14.71 -12.22
CA ASN A 6 12.93 15.01 -13.48
C ASN A 6 12.64 13.99 -14.61
N ILE A 7 11.37 13.56 -14.69
CA ILE A 7 10.87 12.58 -15.66
C ILE A 7 10.01 13.31 -16.70
N GLU A 8 10.22 12.98 -17.98
CA GLU A 8 9.42 13.53 -19.08
C GLU A 8 7.94 13.17 -18.90
N GLU A 9 7.03 14.16 -18.96
CA GLU A 9 5.60 13.94 -18.68
C GLU A 9 4.96 12.86 -19.56
N SER A 10 5.41 12.75 -20.81
CA SER A 10 4.95 11.77 -21.79
C SER A 10 5.22 10.32 -21.36
N GLN A 11 6.28 10.09 -20.55
CA GLN A 11 6.73 8.75 -20.14
C GLN A 11 6.16 8.33 -18.79
N ILE A 12 5.59 9.26 -18.02
CA ILE A 12 5.09 8.99 -16.65
C ILE A 12 4.03 7.88 -16.62
N PRO A 13 3.01 7.84 -17.49
CA PRO A 13 1.98 6.81 -17.42
C PRO A 13 2.54 5.40 -17.58
N ASP A 14 3.40 5.20 -18.58
CA ASP A 14 3.99 3.89 -18.89
C ASP A 14 4.95 3.45 -17.77
N MET A 15 5.81 4.36 -17.31
CA MET A 15 6.72 4.08 -16.20
C MET A 15 5.95 3.72 -14.92
N CYS A 16 4.89 4.46 -14.56
CA CYS A 16 4.09 4.17 -13.39
C CYS A 16 3.45 2.79 -13.45
N LEU A 17 3.00 2.37 -14.65
CA LEU A 17 2.39 1.07 -14.89
C LEU A 17 3.42 -0.06 -14.79
N ASP A 18 4.60 0.12 -15.37
CA ASP A 18 5.68 -0.88 -15.31
C ASP A 18 6.17 -1.06 -13.85
N LEU A 19 6.38 0.04 -13.14
CA LEU A 19 6.76 0.00 -11.72
C LEU A 19 5.66 -0.64 -10.86
N TYR A 20 4.39 -0.38 -11.15
CA TYR A 20 3.28 -1.02 -10.45
C TYR A 20 3.26 -2.54 -10.67
N ARG A 21 3.51 -3.00 -11.91
CA ARG A 21 3.55 -4.42 -12.24
C ARG A 21 4.71 -5.14 -11.59
N GLU A 22 5.89 -4.51 -11.58
CA GLU A 22 7.12 -5.12 -11.07
C GLU A 22 7.20 -5.06 -9.54
N TYR A 23 6.86 -3.92 -8.93
CA TYR A 23 7.08 -3.66 -7.51
C TYR A 23 5.78 -3.63 -6.68
N GLY A 24 4.61 -3.81 -7.30
CA GLY A 24 3.30 -3.82 -6.63
C GLY A 24 2.73 -2.43 -6.30
N THR A 25 3.56 -1.40 -6.23
CA THR A 25 3.15 0.02 -6.20
C THR A 25 4.16 0.88 -6.95
N THR A 26 3.72 1.98 -7.53
CA THR A 26 4.62 2.96 -8.14
C THR A 26 5.61 3.55 -7.12
N MET A 27 5.18 3.79 -5.88
CA MET A 27 6.08 4.27 -4.81
C MET A 27 7.22 3.28 -4.55
N ALA A 28 6.90 2.00 -4.40
CA ALA A 28 7.91 0.96 -4.16
C ALA A 28 8.94 0.91 -5.29
N GLY A 29 8.48 0.98 -6.54
CA GLY A 29 9.37 1.02 -7.70
C GLY A 29 10.25 2.27 -7.73
N LEU A 30 9.71 3.45 -7.44
CA LEU A 30 10.51 4.67 -7.36
C LEU A 30 11.57 4.60 -6.25
N LYS A 31 11.22 4.07 -5.08
CA LYS A 31 12.16 3.87 -3.98
C LYS A 31 13.24 2.85 -4.33
N ALA A 32 12.89 1.78 -5.05
CA ALA A 32 13.83 0.78 -5.55
C ALA A 32 14.80 1.34 -6.60
N LEU A 33 14.34 2.28 -7.44
CA LEU A 33 15.18 3.03 -8.38
C LEU A 33 16.07 4.11 -7.70
N GLY A 34 15.99 4.25 -6.38
CA GLY A 34 16.82 5.19 -5.62
C GLY A 34 16.24 6.60 -5.49
N TYR A 35 14.98 6.84 -5.87
CA TYR A 35 14.35 8.14 -5.65
C TYR A 35 14.02 8.36 -4.18
N GLU A 36 14.61 9.41 -3.62
CA GLU A 36 14.39 9.82 -2.23
C GLU A 36 13.33 10.92 -2.13
N PHE A 37 12.21 10.60 -1.49
CA PHE A 37 11.14 11.53 -1.15
C PHE A 37 10.46 11.10 0.15
N ASP A 38 9.70 12.03 0.72
CA ASP A 38 8.89 11.82 1.92
C ASP A 38 7.61 11.03 1.57
N ASN A 39 7.40 9.91 2.26
CA ASN A 39 6.30 8.98 1.96
C ASN A 39 4.93 9.62 2.25
N ASP A 40 4.82 10.40 3.33
CA ASP A 40 3.56 11.03 3.73
C ASP A 40 3.15 12.09 2.71
N LYS A 41 4.10 12.91 2.25
CA LYS A 41 3.87 13.89 1.18
C LYS A 41 3.46 13.23 -0.13
N TYR A 42 4.04 12.07 -0.46
CA TYR A 42 3.64 11.31 -1.65
C TYR A 42 2.20 10.81 -1.51
N HIS A 43 1.83 10.22 -0.37
CA HIS A 43 0.47 9.76 -0.13
C HIS A 43 -0.53 10.91 -0.12
N ASP A 44 -0.21 12.04 0.50
CA ASP A 44 -1.06 13.23 0.48
C ASP A 44 -1.28 13.74 -0.96
N PHE A 45 -0.26 13.71 -1.81
CA PHE A 45 -0.40 14.08 -3.21
C PHE A 45 -1.29 13.11 -3.99
N VAL A 46 -1.01 11.80 -3.90
CA VAL A 46 -1.73 10.77 -4.67
C VAL A 46 -3.14 10.58 -4.15
N HIS A 47 -3.31 10.41 -2.84
CA HIS A 47 -4.60 10.13 -2.24
C HIS A 47 -5.40 11.38 -1.90
N GLY A 48 -4.78 12.55 -1.72
CA GLY A 48 -5.50 13.80 -1.45
C GLY A 48 -6.31 14.32 -2.64
N THR A 49 -5.96 13.91 -3.86
CA THR A 49 -6.65 14.31 -5.10
C THR A 49 -7.78 13.35 -5.51
N LEU A 50 -7.95 12.23 -4.81
CA LEU A 50 -8.96 11.23 -5.13
C LEU A 50 -10.40 11.75 -4.89
N PRO A 51 -11.37 11.40 -5.75
CA PRO A 51 -12.74 11.87 -5.66
C PRO A 51 -13.55 11.09 -4.61
N TYR A 52 -13.22 11.21 -3.31
CA TYR A 52 -13.94 10.48 -2.23
C TYR A 52 -15.44 10.75 -2.16
N ASN A 53 -15.92 11.84 -2.75
CA ASN A 53 -17.36 12.15 -2.85
C ASN A 53 -18.13 11.18 -3.77
N ALA A 54 -17.43 10.43 -4.63
CA ALA A 54 -18.02 9.37 -5.42
C ALA A 54 -18.32 8.11 -4.58
N LEU A 55 -17.62 7.91 -3.46
CA LEU A 55 -17.89 6.83 -2.52
C LEU A 55 -19.19 7.11 -1.76
N LYS A 56 -20.06 6.12 -1.72
CA LYS A 56 -21.34 6.17 -1.02
C LYS A 56 -21.39 5.05 0.03
N PRO A 57 -22.18 5.22 1.10
CA PRO A 57 -22.45 4.14 2.04
C PRO A 57 -22.97 2.89 1.33
N ASP A 58 -22.42 1.73 1.69
CA ASP A 58 -22.87 0.43 1.18
C ASP A 58 -23.42 -0.40 2.34
N LEU A 59 -24.72 -0.24 2.61
CA LEU A 59 -25.39 -0.93 3.70
C LEU A 59 -25.53 -2.43 3.46
N VAL A 60 -25.54 -2.88 2.20
CA VAL A 60 -25.61 -4.31 1.87
C VAL A 60 -24.29 -4.97 2.23
N LEU A 61 -23.17 -4.38 1.80
CA LEU A 61 -21.82 -4.84 2.16
C LEU A 61 -21.61 -4.78 3.68
N ARG A 62 -22.02 -3.69 4.33
CA ARG A 62 -21.94 -3.54 5.80
C ARG A 62 -22.64 -4.69 6.52
N ASN A 63 -23.89 -4.96 6.17
CA ASN A 63 -24.67 -6.03 6.81
C ASN A 63 -24.03 -7.41 6.57
N LEU A 64 -23.51 -7.66 5.36
CA LEU A 64 -22.77 -8.88 5.06
C LEU A 64 -21.53 -9.03 5.96
N LEU A 65 -20.71 -7.98 6.05
CA LEU A 65 -19.50 -7.98 6.87
C LEU A 65 -19.81 -8.22 8.36
N LEU A 66 -20.87 -7.59 8.89
CA LEU A 66 -21.31 -7.76 10.27
C LEU A 66 -21.91 -9.15 10.53
N SER A 67 -22.52 -9.78 9.53
CA SER A 67 -23.08 -11.14 9.66
C SER A 67 -22.01 -12.23 9.78
N MET A 68 -20.78 -11.96 9.34
CA MET A 68 -19.67 -12.91 9.41
C MET A 68 -19.10 -12.95 10.84
N PRO A 69 -19.14 -14.10 11.56
CA PRO A 69 -18.63 -14.21 12.92
C PRO A 69 -17.10 -14.20 13.00
N GLN A 70 -16.40 -14.37 11.87
CA GLN A 70 -14.95 -14.40 11.82
C GLN A 70 -14.36 -13.01 12.09
N ARG A 71 -13.18 -13.02 12.69
CA ARG A 71 -12.30 -11.86 12.79
C ARG A 71 -11.93 -11.35 11.39
N LYS A 72 -12.09 -10.06 11.16
CA LYS A 72 -11.88 -9.41 9.85
C LYS A 72 -10.83 -8.32 10.00
N ILE A 73 -9.84 -8.31 9.11
CA ILE A 73 -8.75 -7.34 9.09
C ILE A 73 -8.56 -6.86 7.65
N ILE A 74 -8.37 -5.56 7.48
CA ILE A 74 -8.04 -5.00 6.17
C ILE A 74 -6.55 -5.10 5.95
N PHE A 75 -6.16 -5.59 4.77
CA PHE A 75 -4.77 -5.58 4.33
C PHE A 75 -4.61 -4.81 3.02
N THR A 76 -4.06 -3.60 3.09
CA THR A 76 -3.96 -2.64 1.97
C THR A 76 -2.53 -2.13 1.76
N ASN A 77 -2.20 -1.80 0.51
CA ASN A 77 -0.95 -1.11 0.16
C ASN A 77 -1.04 0.41 0.39
N ALA A 78 -2.24 0.95 0.62
CA ALA A 78 -2.44 2.36 0.89
C ALA A 78 -2.04 2.74 2.33
N ASP A 79 -1.94 4.04 2.57
CA ASP A 79 -1.70 4.60 3.90
C ASP A 79 -2.95 4.55 4.79
N ARG A 80 -2.73 4.77 6.09
CA ARG A 80 -3.77 4.73 7.11
C ARG A 80 -4.84 5.79 6.89
N ALA A 81 -4.47 7.00 6.46
CA ALA A 81 -5.40 8.11 6.29
C ALA A 81 -6.35 7.83 5.11
N HIS A 82 -5.82 7.28 4.01
CA HIS A 82 -6.65 6.80 2.90
C HIS A 82 -7.63 5.71 3.33
N ALA A 83 -7.14 4.67 4.00
CA ALA A 83 -7.98 3.56 4.45
C ALA A 83 -9.12 4.03 5.37
N ALA A 84 -8.81 4.88 6.36
CA ALA A 84 -9.82 5.43 7.27
C ALA A 84 -10.88 6.26 6.52
N ARG A 85 -10.47 7.05 5.53
CA ARG A 85 -11.38 7.88 4.73
C ARG A 85 -12.33 7.02 3.89
N VAL A 86 -11.82 5.98 3.24
CA VAL A 86 -12.64 5.04 2.46
C VAL A 86 -13.67 4.35 3.35
N LEU A 87 -13.22 3.78 4.48
CA LEU A 87 -14.11 3.10 5.42
C LEU A 87 -15.20 4.02 5.93
N SER A 88 -14.86 5.27 6.23
CA SER A 88 -15.85 6.23 6.74
C SER A 88 -16.88 6.66 5.70
N ARG A 89 -16.45 6.89 4.47
CA ARG A 89 -17.39 7.19 3.37
C ARG A 89 -18.32 6.03 3.04
N MET A 90 -17.87 4.80 3.25
CA MET A 90 -18.67 3.59 3.00
C MET A 90 -19.47 3.09 4.22
N CYS A 91 -19.30 3.73 5.39
CA CYS A 91 -19.86 3.30 6.67
C CYS A 91 -19.45 1.86 7.04
N LEU A 92 -18.15 1.59 7.08
CA LEU A 92 -17.57 0.27 7.35
C LEU A 92 -16.54 0.27 8.50
N GLU A 93 -16.41 1.37 9.25
CA GLU A 93 -15.32 1.56 10.23
C GLU A 93 -15.32 0.52 11.35
N ASP A 94 -16.50 0.05 11.76
CA ASP A 94 -16.70 -0.94 12.83
C ASP A 94 -16.86 -2.38 12.31
N CYS A 95 -16.70 -2.60 11.00
CA CYS A 95 -16.78 -3.94 10.41
C CYS A 95 -15.48 -4.74 10.56
N PHE A 96 -14.37 -4.11 10.93
CA PHE A 96 -13.03 -4.71 10.96
C PHE A 96 -12.35 -4.48 12.31
N GLU A 97 -11.59 -5.46 12.77
CA GLU A 97 -10.83 -5.36 14.03
C GLU A 97 -9.57 -4.51 13.87
N GLY A 98 -9.03 -4.43 12.66
CA GLY A 98 -7.82 -3.65 12.40
C GLY A 98 -7.52 -3.45 10.93
N VAL A 99 -6.53 -2.58 10.68
CA VAL A 99 -6.01 -2.24 9.37
C VAL A 99 -4.50 -2.42 9.36
N ILE A 100 -4.03 -3.31 8.48
CA ILE A 100 -2.63 -3.43 8.07
C ILE A 100 -2.48 -2.62 6.79
N CYS A 101 -1.72 -1.54 6.89
CA CYS A 101 -1.51 -0.54 5.85
C CYS A 101 -0.02 -0.29 5.64
N PHE A 102 0.33 0.64 4.76
CA PHE A 102 1.71 1.02 4.47
C PHE A 102 2.54 1.26 5.76
N GLU A 103 2.04 2.09 6.67
CA GLU A 103 2.74 2.46 7.91
C GLU A 103 2.86 1.27 8.86
N THR A 104 1.92 0.33 8.83
CA THR A 104 2.00 -0.89 9.64
C THR A 104 3.18 -1.76 9.22
N LEU A 105 3.50 -1.81 7.92
CA LEU A 105 4.57 -2.65 7.38
C LEU A 105 5.92 -1.92 7.23
N ASN A 106 5.90 -0.58 7.12
CA ASN A 106 7.07 0.23 6.73
C ASN A 106 7.44 1.30 7.79
N ASN A 107 7.03 1.13 9.06
CA ASN A 107 7.39 2.03 10.16
C ASN A 107 8.90 2.03 10.48
N HIS A 108 9.63 1.01 10.04
CA HIS A 108 11.08 0.94 10.09
C HIS A 108 11.61 0.69 8.68
N PRO A 109 12.41 1.60 8.11
CA PRO A 109 12.97 1.38 6.79
C PRO A 109 13.91 0.18 6.82
N VAL A 110 13.52 -0.89 6.12
CA VAL A 110 14.43 -2.00 5.83
C VAL A 110 15.35 -1.51 4.73
N ARG A 111 16.60 -1.23 5.09
CA ARG A 111 17.66 -0.96 4.11
C ARG A 111 18.05 -2.30 3.48
N GLU A 112 18.02 -2.35 2.16
CA GLU A 112 18.61 -3.49 1.43
C GLU A 112 20.12 -3.53 1.73
N PRO A 113 20.75 -4.72 1.70
CA PRO A 113 22.20 -4.81 1.70
C PRO A 113 22.78 -3.95 0.58
N GLU A 114 23.94 -3.36 0.85
CA GLU A 114 24.59 -2.33 0.04
C GLU A 114 24.63 -2.71 -1.44
N ASN A 115 23.80 -2.06 -2.26
CA ASN A 115 23.86 -2.19 -3.71
C ASN A 115 24.78 -1.09 -4.26
N THR A 116 25.71 -1.45 -5.14
CA THR A 116 26.53 -0.50 -5.89
C THR A 116 25.95 -0.32 -7.29
N ASP A 117 25.86 0.91 -7.79
CA ASP A 117 25.59 1.14 -9.21
C ASP A 117 26.75 0.63 -10.09
N ASP A 118 26.56 0.61 -11.41
CA ASP A 118 27.60 0.23 -12.38
C ASP A 118 28.86 1.14 -12.30
N ALA A 119 28.78 2.27 -11.60
CA ALA A 119 29.87 3.21 -11.35
C ALA A 119 30.53 3.04 -9.96
N GLY A 120 30.07 2.08 -9.14
CA GLY A 120 30.60 1.80 -7.81
C GLY A 120 30.10 2.73 -6.69
N ASN A 121 29.10 3.57 -6.93
CA ASN A 121 28.47 4.38 -5.89
C ASN A 121 27.47 3.53 -5.09
N MET A 122 27.46 3.74 -3.77
CA MET A 122 26.48 3.12 -2.89
C MET A 122 25.09 3.69 -3.16
N ILE A 123 24.16 2.84 -3.62
CA ILE A 123 22.75 3.17 -3.71
C ILE A 123 22.08 2.70 -2.41
N ASN A 124 21.66 3.66 -1.59
CA ASN A 124 20.92 3.37 -0.37
C ASN A 124 19.41 3.30 -0.70
N CYS A 125 18.96 2.19 -1.28
CA CYS A 125 17.54 1.99 -1.59
C CYS A 125 16.76 1.58 -0.34
N THR A 126 15.68 2.31 -0.05
CA THR A 126 14.72 1.90 0.98
C THR A 126 13.74 0.90 0.37
N ARG A 127 13.74 -0.35 0.84
CA ARG A 127 12.78 -1.35 0.37
C ARG A 127 11.41 -1.07 0.97
N ILE A 128 10.40 -0.94 0.12
CA ILE A 128 9.00 -0.89 0.54
C ILE A 128 8.42 -2.31 0.55
N ILE A 129 7.87 -2.72 1.68
CA ILE A 129 7.16 -3.99 1.84
C ILE A 129 5.69 -3.75 1.50
N CYS A 130 5.22 -4.33 0.40
CA CYS A 130 3.83 -4.24 -0.04
C CYS A 130 3.41 -5.48 -0.84
N LYS A 131 2.10 -5.66 -1.04
CA LYS A 131 1.56 -6.70 -1.93
C LYS A 131 1.98 -6.42 -3.38
N PRO A 132 2.21 -7.44 -4.21
CA PRO A 132 1.88 -8.86 -3.99
C PRO A 132 3.01 -9.69 -3.36
N ALA A 133 4.10 -9.08 -2.88
CA ALA A 133 5.25 -9.82 -2.37
C ALA A 133 4.89 -10.72 -1.17
N LEU A 134 5.40 -11.96 -1.15
CA LEU A 134 5.14 -12.95 -0.09
C LEU A 134 5.51 -12.42 1.30
N ASP A 135 6.63 -11.72 1.40
CA ASP A 135 7.12 -11.12 2.66
C ASP A 135 6.10 -10.15 3.26
N SER A 136 5.31 -9.45 2.43
CA SER A 136 4.26 -8.55 2.92
C SER A 136 3.11 -9.31 3.59
N PHE A 137 2.75 -10.49 3.07
CA PHE A 137 1.73 -11.36 3.69
C PHE A 137 2.24 -11.98 4.98
N GLN A 138 3.51 -12.42 5.00
CA GLN A 138 4.12 -12.96 6.21
C GLN A 138 4.19 -11.90 7.31
N ALA A 139 4.64 -10.68 6.99
CA ALA A 139 4.66 -9.57 7.91
C ALA A 139 3.25 -9.23 8.44
N ALA A 140 2.26 -9.19 7.54
CA ALA A 140 0.86 -8.97 7.92
C ALA A 140 0.34 -10.03 8.91
N MET A 141 0.66 -11.31 8.69
CA MET A 141 0.27 -12.41 9.58
C MET A 141 0.89 -12.27 10.97
N VAL A 142 2.19 -11.92 11.03
CA VAL A 142 2.88 -11.69 12.31
C VAL A 142 2.26 -10.52 13.06
N VAL A 143 2.07 -9.37 12.40
CA VAL A 143 1.52 -8.16 13.03
C VAL A 143 0.11 -8.39 13.56
N ALA A 144 -0.74 -9.09 12.82
CA ALA A 144 -2.11 -9.35 13.25
C ALA A 144 -2.27 -10.61 14.13
N ASN A 145 -1.19 -11.33 14.43
CA ASN A 145 -1.25 -12.61 15.15
C ASN A 145 -2.26 -13.59 14.51
N ILE A 146 -2.05 -13.87 13.22
CA ILE A 146 -2.91 -14.68 12.38
C ILE A 146 -2.29 -16.08 12.19
N ASP A 147 -3.09 -17.13 12.37
CA ASP A 147 -2.71 -18.50 12.02
C ASP A 147 -2.96 -18.75 10.53
N PRO A 148 -1.91 -18.98 9.70
CA PRO A 148 -2.08 -19.19 8.27
C PRO A 148 -2.97 -20.39 7.93
N ASN A 149 -3.02 -21.41 8.79
CA ASN A 149 -3.84 -22.61 8.55
C ASN A 149 -5.33 -22.40 8.84
N LYS A 150 -5.70 -21.26 9.42
CA LYS A 150 -7.09 -20.91 9.78
C LYS A 150 -7.55 -19.60 9.14
N THR A 151 -6.84 -19.15 8.11
CA THR A 151 -7.06 -17.84 7.50
C THR A 151 -7.48 -17.96 6.06
N VAL A 152 -8.51 -17.19 5.71
CA VAL A 152 -8.94 -17.01 4.32
C VAL A 152 -8.56 -15.60 3.89
N ILE A 153 -7.82 -15.50 2.78
CA ILE A 153 -7.54 -14.23 2.12
C ILE A 153 -8.56 -14.09 0.99
N SER A 154 -9.36 -13.03 1.04
CA SER A 154 -10.23 -12.65 -0.06
C SER A 154 -9.62 -11.40 -0.72
N SER A 155 -9.17 -11.55 -1.97
CA SER A 155 -8.88 -10.41 -2.85
C SER A 155 -10.12 -10.10 -3.66
N LEU A 156 -10.37 -8.82 -3.90
CA LEU A 156 -11.18 -8.39 -5.04
C LEU A 156 -10.22 -8.33 -6.21
N ASP A 157 -10.27 -9.33 -7.08
CA ASP A 157 -9.56 -9.27 -8.36
C ASP A 157 -10.31 -8.24 -9.21
N SER A 158 -9.66 -7.10 -9.45
CA SER A 158 -10.15 -6.00 -10.31
C SER A 158 -9.64 -6.16 -11.73
#